data_AF-A0A7V0LS70-F1
#
_entry.id   AF-A0A7V0LS70-F1
#
_cell.length_a   1.000
_cell.length_b   1.000
_cell.length_c   1.000
_cell.angle_alpha   90.00
_cell.angle_beta   90.00
_cell.angle_gamma   90.00
#
_symmetry.space_group_name_H-M   'P 1'
#
loop_
_entity.id
_entity.type
_entity.pdbx_description
1 polymer ?
#
loop_
_entity_poly.entity_id
_entity_poly.type
_entity_poly.pdbx_seq_one_letter_code
_entity_poly.pdbx_strand_id
1 'polypeptide(L)'
;MRERNNGRKASVLRRYVPIVAWLPHYRRSWLRPDLFAGLTLWAVLVPEAMAYAGIAGVDPVIGLYTVPLPLLAYAVFGSSRIMVVGPDSATALLSAATIGSLAASGTAD
;
A
#
# COMPACT_ATOMS: atom_id res chain seq x y z
N MET A 1 15.89 -11.35 36.52
CA MET A 1 15.09 -12.15 35.56
C MET A 1 14.20 -11.35 34.59
N ARG A 2 13.89 -10.06 34.82
CA ARG A 2 12.99 -9.27 33.94
C ARG A 2 13.64 -8.73 32.65
N GLU A 3 14.95 -8.51 32.62
CA GLU A 3 15.65 -7.86 31.49
C GLU A 3 15.74 -8.72 30.22
N ARG A 4 15.84 -10.04 30.38
CA ARG A 4 15.98 -10.98 29.26
C ARG A 4 14.73 -11.08 28.38
N ASN A 5 13.56 -10.70 28.92
CA ASN A 5 12.29 -10.69 28.20
C ASN A 5 12.10 -9.44 27.32
N ASN A 6 12.80 -8.34 27.65
CA ASN A 6 12.65 -7.06 26.95
C ASN A 6 13.35 -7.06 25.57
N GLY A 7 14.55 -7.65 25.49
CA GLY A 7 15.28 -7.80 24.23
C GLY A 7 14.58 -8.69 23.20
N ARG A 8 13.89 -9.75 23.65
CA ARG A 8 13.13 -10.65 22.76
C ARG A 8 11.87 -9.98 22.20
N LYS A 9 11.15 -9.19 23.01
CA LYS A 9 9.98 -8.42 22.55
C LYS A 9 10.36 -7.33 21.54
N ALA A 10 11.46 -6.60 21.78
CA ALA A 10 11.95 -5.57 20.86
C ALA A 10 12.37 -6.16 19.49
N SER A 11 12.96 -7.35 19.48
CA SER A 11 13.30 -8.10 18.25
C SER A 11 12.06 -8.52 17.46
N VAL A 12 11.02 -9.00 18.14
CA VAL A 12 9.77 -9.46 17.51
C VAL A 12 8.97 -8.26 16.97
N LEU A 13 8.84 -7.18 17.74
CA LEU A 13 8.14 -5.97 17.31
C LEU A 13 8.79 -5.33 16.07
N ARG A 14 10.13 -5.28 16.01
CA ARG A 14 10.85 -4.81 14.81
C ARG A 14 10.65 -5.69 13.57
N ARG A 15 10.28 -6.97 13.76
CA ARG A 15 10.01 -7.90 12.67
C ARG A 15 8.60 -7.71 12.08
N TYR A 16 7.61 -7.38 12.91
CA TYR A 16 6.22 -7.20 12.47
C TYR A 16 5.85 -5.74 12.15
N VAL A 17 6.56 -4.77 12.73
CA VAL A 17 6.30 -3.33 12.54
C VAL A 17 7.62 -2.62 12.23
N PRO A 18 8.13 -2.72 10.98
CA PRO A 18 9.45 -2.20 10.61
C PRO A 18 9.59 -0.69 10.78
N ILE A 19 8.50 0.08 10.79
CA ILE A 19 8.52 1.54 11.04
C ILE A 19 9.23 1.93 12.33
N VAL A 20 9.11 1.11 13.38
CA VAL A 20 9.77 1.35 14.66
C VAL A 20 11.30 1.20 14.56
N ALA A 21 11.81 0.44 13.58
CA ALA A 21 13.24 0.32 13.35
C ALA A 21 13.78 1.51 12.52
N TRP A 22 13.02 1.94 11.51
CA TRP A 22 13.53 2.84 10.49
C TRP A 22 13.27 4.32 10.79
N LEU A 23 12.13 4.65 11.40
CA LEU A 23 11.70 6.02 11.70
C LEU A 23 12.63 6.75 12.68
N PRO A 24 13.18 6.13 13.75
CA PRO A 24 14.13 6.81 14.64
C PRO A 24 15.45 7.21 13.97
N HIS A 25 15.80 6.54 12.87
CA HIS A 25 17.01 6.83 12.09
C HIS A 25 16.73 7.78 10.91
N TYR A 26 15.50 8.28 10.78
CA TYR A 26 15.11 9.18 9.69
C TYR A 26 15.67 10.58 9.92
N ARG A 27 16.44 11.09 8.94
CA ARG A 27 17.03 12.42 9.00
C ARG A 27 16.08 13.44 8.38
N ARG A 28 15.87 14.58 9.04
CA ARG A 28 15.06 15.69 8.51
C ARG A 28 15.54 16.20 7.15
N SER A 29 16.83 16.05 6.84
CA SER A 29 17.40 16.39 5.53
C SER A 29 16.78 15.59 4.38
N TRP A 30 16.21 14.41 4.65
CA TRP A 30 15.57 13.55 3.65
C TRP A 30 14.13 13.94 3.35
N LEU A 31 13.50 14.75 4.20
CA LEU A 31 12.09 15.14 4.02
C LEU A 31 11.85 15.89 2.70
N ARG A 32 12.77 16.77 2.32
CA ARG A 32 12.68 17.52 1.06
C ARG A 32 12.73 16.59 -0.17
N PRO A 33 13.79 15.78 -0.37
CA PRO A 33 13.85 14.88 -1.52
C PRO A 33 12.72 13.85 -1.50
N ASP A 34 12.32 13.34 -0.33
CA ASP A 34 11.21 12.37 -0.21
C ASP A 34 9.87 13.00 -0.61
N LEU A 35 9.63 14.27 -0.27
CA LEU A 35 8.42 14.98 -0.69
C LEU A 35 8.36 15.15 -2.21
N PHE A 36 9.47 15.53 -2.85
CA PHE A 36 9.52 15.64 -4.32
C PHE A 36 9.36 14.28 -5.00
N ALA A 37 10.00 13.23 -4.47
CA ALA A 37 9.83 11.86 -4.96
C ALA A 37 8.37 11.40 -4.81
N GLY A 38 7.75 11.66 -3.65
CA GLY A 38 6.35 11.34 -3.39
C GLY A 38 5.38 12.08 -4.31
N LEU A 39 5.59 13.38 -4.55
CA LEU A 39 4.77 14.16 -5.50
C LEU A 39 4.90 13.66 -6.93
N THR A 40 6.13 13.31 -7.35
CA THR A 40 6.40 12.77 -8.68
C THR A 40 5.69 11.43 -8.86
N LEU A 41 5.79 10.56 -7.85
CA LEU A 41 5.10 9.28 -7.85
C LEU A 41 3.58 9.45 -7.86
N TRP A 42 3.06 10.39 -7.07
CA TRP A 42 1.62 10.68 -7.01
C TRP A 42 1.07 11.13 -8.37
N ALA A 43 1.82 11.95 -9.11
CA ALA A 43 1.43 12.39 -10.45
C ALA A 43 1.26 11.23 -11.45
N VAL A 44 2.04 10.15 -11.31
CA VAL A 44 1.91 8.93 -12.13
C VAL A 44 0.80 8.02 -11.60
N LEU A 45 0.69 7.92 -10.28
CA LEU A 45 -0.24 7.01 -9.61
C LEU A 45 -1.71 7.38 -9.80
N VAL A 46 -2.03 8.67 -9.88
CA VAL A 46 -3.41 9.16 -10.09
C VAL A 46 -4.01 8.63 -11.41
N PRO A 47 -3.43 8.88 -12.59
CA PRO A 47 -3.98 8.35 -13.84
C PRO A 47 -3.90 6.81 -13.91
N GLU A 48 -2.85 6.20 -13.36
CA GLU A 48 -2.69 4.74 -13.30
C GLU A 48 -3.85 4.07 -12.52
N ALA A 49 -4.15 4.58 -11.33
CA ALA A 49 -5.23 4.06 -10.49
C ALA A 49 -6.60 4.22 -11.15
N MET A 50 -6.83 5.34 -11.84
CA MET A 50 -8.07 5.57 -12.60
C MET A 50 -8.21 4.59 -13.78
N ALA A 51 -7.11 4.31 -14.50
CA ALA A 51 -7.11 3.35 -15.59
C ALA A 51 -7.42 1.93 -15.09
N TYR A 52 -6.79 1.50 -14.00
CA TYR A 52 -7.01 0.17 -13.42
C TYR A 52 -8.38 0.01 -12.76
N ALA A 53 -8.97 1.07 -12.20
CA ALA A 53 -10.37 1.06 -11.79
C ALA A 53 -11.31 0.79 -12.98
N GLY A 54 -11.02 1.39 -14.14
CA GLY A 54 -11.74 1.10 -15.38
C GLY A 54 -11.60 -0.36 -15.83
N ILE A 55 -10.41 -0.95 -15.72
CA ILE A 55 -10.20 -2.39 -15.98
C ILE A 55 -11.01 -3.25 -15.00
N ALA A 56 -11.06 -2.85 -13.73
CA ALA A 56 -11.82 -3.54 -12.69
C ALA A 56 -13.36 -3.43 -12.86
N GLY A 57 -13.83 -2.62 -13.81
CA GLY A 57 -15.26 -2.42 -14.08
C GLY A 57 -15.96 -1.49 -13.08
N VAL A 58 -15.21 -0.66 -12.34
CA VAL A 58 -15.75 0.31 -11.38
C VAL A 58 -15.48 1.74 -11.82
N ASP A 59 -16.17 2.71 -11.20
CA ASP A 59 -15.94 4.12 -11.51
C ASP A 59 -14.47 4.53 -11.25
N PRO A 60 -13.84 5.33 -12.13
CA PRO A 60 -12.44 5.73 -12.00
C PRO A 60 -12.09 6.39 -10.65
N VAL A 61 -13.04 7.09 -10.05
CA VAL A 61 -12.86 7.75 -8.74
C VAL A 61 -12.59 6.75 -7.61
N ILE A 62 -13.08 5.51 -7.74
CA ILE A 62 -12.84 4.43 -6.76
C ILE A 62 -11.35 4.06 -6.71
N GLY A 63 -10.64 4.15 -7.84
CA GLY A 63 -9.18 3.97 -7.87
C GLY A 63 -8.45 4.96 -6.95
N LEU A 64 -8.93 6.20 -6.86
CA LEU A 64 -8.30 7.23 -6.01
C LEU A 64 -8.57 7.02 -4.53
N TYR A 65 -9.74 6.50 -4.17
CA TYR A 65 -10.11 6.24 -2.77
C TYR A 65 -9.38 5.05 -2.17
N THR A 66 -9.03 4.06 -2.99
CA THR A 66 -8.43 2.81 -2.52
C THR A 66 -6.92 2.88 -2.33
N VAL A 67 -6.23 3.84 -2.95
CA VAL A 67 -4.75 3.96 -2.96
C VAL A 67 -4.13 4.49 -1.65
N PRO A 68 -4.69 5.48 -0.93
CA PRO A 68 -4.03 6.05 0.25
C PRO A 68 -3.85 5.05 1.40
N LEU A 69 -4.86 4.21 1.63
CA LEU A 69 -4.86 3.23 2.72
C LEU A 69 -3.72 2.20 2.61
N PRO A 70 -3.50 1.49 1.48
CA PRO A 70 -2.40 0.55 1.32
C PRO A 70 -1.03 1.23 1.33
N LEU A 71 -0.91 2.47 0.83
CA LEU A 71 0.34 3.23 0.94
C LEU A 71 0.72 3.52 2.40
N LEU A 72 -0.24 3.95 3.21
CA LEU A 72 -0.05 4.17 4.65
C LEU A 72 0.26 2.85 5.36
N ALA A 73 -0.44 1.78 5.02
CA ALA A 73 -0.17 0.45 5.55
C ALA A 73 1.26 -0.01 5.19
N TYR A 74 1.70 0.18 3.94
CA TYR A 74 3.05 -0.17 3.52
C TYR A 74 4.11 0.70 4.22
N ALA A 75 3.86 1.97 4.47
CA ALA A 75 4.80 2.80 5.23
C ALA A 75 5.04 2.26 6.66
N VAL A 76 4.02 1.66 7.28
CA VAL A 76 4.07 1.10 8.64
C VAL A 76 4.66 -0.32 8.67
N PHE A 77 4.18 -1.19 7.78
CA PHE A 77 4.48 -2.62 7.77
C PHE A 77 5.56 -3.03 6.75
N GLY A 78 5.91 -2.13 5.83
CA GLY A 78 6.86 -2.37 4.75
C GLY A 78 8.29 -2.54 5.26
N SER A 79 8.94 -3.59 4.79
CA SER A 79 10.33 -3.92 5.14
C SER A 79 11.35 -3.12 4.33
N SER A 80 10.97 -2.56 3.18
CA SER A 80 11.83 -1.79 2.28
C SER A 80 11.43 -0.32 2.22
N ARG A 81 12.41 0.57 2.28
CA ARG A 81 12.20 2.04 2.24
C ARG A 81 12.02 2.60 0.82
N ILE A 82 12.36 1.83 -0.21
CA ILE A 82 12.40 2.30 -1.61
C ILE A 82 11.37 1.60 -2.50
N MET A 83 10.66 0.61 -1.96
CA MET A 83 9.65 -0.11 -2.71
C MET A 83 8.34 0.68 -2.66
N VAL A 84 7.74 0.84 -3.84
CA VAL A 84 6.43 1.44 -4.00
C VAL A 84 5.42 0.31 -4.13
N VAL A 85 4.32 0.42 -3.38
CA VAL A 85 3.14 -0.41 -3.58
C VAL A 85 2.10 0.42 -4.31
N GLY A 86 1.53 -0.14 -5.37
CA GLY A 86 0.54 0.52 -6.20
C GLY A 86 -0.50 -0.47 -6.72
N PRO A 87 -1.52 0.05 -7.42
CA PRO A 87 -2.46 -0.80 -8.12
C PRO A 87 -1.73 -1.53 -9.27
N ASP A 88 -2.19 -2.73 -9.62
CA ASP A 88 -1.56 -3.56 -10.64
C ASP A 88 -2.59 -4.10 -11.63
N SER A 89 -2.22 -4.16 -12.91
CA SER A 89 -3.08 -4.61 -14.00
C SER A 89 -3.62 -6.03 -13.84
N ALA A 90 -2.79 -6.98 -13.37
CA ALA A 90 -3.22 -8.36 -13.20
C ALA A 90 -4.23 -8.47 -12.05
N THR A 91 -3.98 -7.75 -10.94
CA THR A 91 -4.93 -7.70 -9.82
C THR A 91 -6.26 -7.05 -10.20
N ALA A 92 -6.26 -6.04 -11.08
CA ALA A 92 -7.48 -5.40 -11.58
C ALA A 92 -8.31 -6.35 -12.46
N LEU A 93 -7.66 -7.05 -13.40
CA LEU A 93 -8.33 -8.05 -14.26
C LEU A 93 -8.91 -9.21 -13.45
N LEU A 94 -8.15 -9.73 -12.49
CA LEU A 94 -8.62 -10.79 -11.60
C LEU A 94 -9.81 -10.33 -10.76
N SER A 95 -9.77 -9.10 -10.25
CA SER A 95 -10.89 -8.52 -9.49
C SER A 95 -12.15 -8.39 -10.36
N ALA A 96 -12.02 -7.88 -11.58
CA ALA A 96 -13.14 -7.81 -12.54
C ALA A 96 -13.75 -9.19 -12.83
N ALA A 97 -12.90 -10.18 -13.12
CA ALA A 97 -13.37 -11.53 -13.46
C ALA A 97 -14.07 -12.21 -12.27
N THR A 98 -13.50 -12.08 -11.07
CA THR A 98 -14.04 -12.69 -9.84
C THR A 98 -15.33 -12.02 -9.37
N ILE A 99 -15.37 -10.69 -9.34
CA ILE A 99 -16.57 -9.94 -8.94
C ILE A 99 -17.66 -10.09 -10.01
N GLY A 100 -17.31 -9.99 -11.30
CA GLY A 100 -18.25 -10.14 -12.40
C GLY A 100 -18.93 -11.52 -12.43
N SER A 101 -18.16 -12.59 -12.19
CA SER A 101 -18.72 -13.95 -12.11
C SER A 101 -19.65 -14.16 -10.91
N LEU A 102 -19.30 -13.57 -9.76
CA LEU A 102 -20.15 -13.62 -8.57
C LEU A 102 -21.45 -12.82 -8.75
N ALA A 103 -21.36 -11.63 -9.35
CA ALA A 103 -22.51 -10.78 -9.64
C ALA A 103 -23.49 -11.47 -10.60
N ALA A 104 -22.99 -12.12 -11.66
CA ALA A 104 -23.82 -12.86 -12.60
C ALA A 104 -24.53 -14.06 -11.96
N SER A 105 -23.89 -14.70 -10.97
CA SER A 105 -24.48 -15.84 -10.24
C SER A 105 -25.55 -15.41 -9.24
N GLY A 106 -25.38 -14.25 -8.60
CA GLY A 106 -26.33 -13.72 -7.61
C GLY A 106 -27.59 -13.07 -8.20
N THR A 107 -27.62 -12.77 -9.50
CA THR A 107 -28.80 -12.24 -10.21
C THR A 107 -29.70 -13.32 -10.82
N ALA A 108 -29.34 -14.60 -10.68
CA ALA A 108 -30.06 -15.74 -11.25
C ALA A 108 -31.11 -16.35 -10.30
N ASP A 109 -31.21 -15.82 -9.07
CA ASP A 109 -32.31 -16.05 -8.10
C ASP A 109 -33.26 -14.85 -8.07
#